data_AF-A0A245ZPX0-F1
#
_entry.id   AF-A0A245ZPX0-F1
#
_cell.length_a   1.000
_cell.length_b   1.000
_cell.length_c   1.000
_cell.angle_alpha   90.00
_cell.angle_beta   90.00
_cell.angle_gamma   90.00
#
_symmetry.space_group_name_H-M   'P 1'
#
loop_
_entity.id
_entity.type
_entity.pdbx_description
1 polymer ?
#
loop_
_entity_poly.entity_id
_entity_poly.type
_entity_poly.pdbx_seq_one_letter_code
_entity_poly.pdbx_strand_id
1 'polypeptide(L)'
;MFDRTSPTGSPLSPAQFPDMDIVRGVPIQPKASPFADVRPDYMDLAATAARSLPKPPPTKKATIWDKEHISETLAGVGAGFFAGQNFGDGLGAAAQTIAGRTRQLREEERPDITYGGPGDQFEITTDRRTGAKTVRQVPEFAAAVERERAAKNRPDFKTQTDMRSRALFAIATQVPPEQRAEAYRDLINNPGFYGVDPSGMPREWDDRYGTVAGTMGLSVNEGLSQKRDDAKLEDDIRHRRVVEAQGNQRVQQGNAKVLQGAARVAQSAAKLRAAPPSTRKPRSGTLSIGTAMSGYVYQGGDPANRNNWKKQ
;
A
#
# COMPACT_ATOMS: atom_id res chain seq x y z
N MET A 1 -41.10 -30.25 -22.61
CA MET A 1 -40.82 -29.83 -23.99
C MET A 1 -40.66 -28.31 -23.98
N PHE A 2 -39.45 -27.81 -23.81
CA PHE A 2 -39.00 -26.51 -24.32
C PHE A 2 -37.47 -26.53 -24.26
N ASP A 3 -36.91 -26.68 -25.44
CA ASP A 3 -35.50 -26.59 -25.76
C ASP A 3 -35.15 -25.10 -25.91
N ARG A 4 -34.10 -24.65 -25.23
CA ARG A 4 -33.43 -23.35 -25.49
C ARG A 4 -31.93 -23.52 -25.30
N THR A 5 -31.35 -24.05 -26.35
CA THR A 5 -29.98 -23.80 -26.79
C THR A 5 -29.73 -22.30 -26.95
N SER A 6 -28.63 -21.83 -26.36
CA SER A 6 -27.92 -20.60 -26.78
C SER A 6 -26.48 -20.70 -26.30
N PRO A 7 -25.49 -20.73 -27.22
CA PRO A 7 -24.07 -20.64 -26.87
C PRO A 7 -23.62 -19.18 -27.01
N THR A 8 -23.18 -18.56 -25.92
CA THR A 8 -22.42 -17.31 -25.97
C THR A 8 -20.97 -17.63 -25.61
N GLY A 9 -20.17 -17.88 -26.65
CA GLY A 9 -18.73 -17.92 -26.55
C GLY A 9 -18.19 -16.53 -26.20
N SER A 10 -17.36 -16.47 -25.16
CA SER A 10 -16.41 -15.37 -24.95
C SER A 10 -14.99 -15.92 -25.14
N PRO A 11 -14.21 -15.40 -26.09
CA PRO A 11 -12.81 -15.74 -26.24
C PRO A 11 -11.99 -14.73 -25.42
N LEU A 12 -11.57 -15.13 -24.23
CA LEU A 12 -10.47 -14.45 -23.55
C LEU A 12 -9.41 -15.51 -23.25
N SER A 13 -8.49 -15.65 -24.20
CA SER A 13 -7.21 -16.32 -24.01
C SER A 13 -6.41 -15.52 -22.97
N PRO A 14 -6.01 -16.11 -21.83
CA PRO A 14 -4.93 -15.54 -21.05
C PRO A 14 -3.62 -15.75 -21.80
N ALA A 15 -2.88 -14.65 -21.96
CA ALA A 15 -1.54 -14.63 -22.50
C ALA A 15 -0.66 -15.67 -21.81
N GLN A 16 0.09 -16.41 -22.63
CA GLN A 16 1.17 -17.29 -22.22
C GLN A 16 2.20 -16.48 -21.43
N PHE A 17 2.32 -16.77 -20.14
CA PHE A 17 3.57 -16.51 -19.43
C PHE A 17 4.44 -17.76 -19.60
N PRO A 18 5.71 -17.61 -20.02
CA PRO A 18 6.62 -18.75 -20.09
C PRO A 18 6.88 -19.31 -18.69
N ASP A 19 6.87 -20.64 -18.60
CA ASP A 19 7.32 -21.42 -17.45
C ASP A 19 8.68 -20.91 -16.97
N MET A 20 8.70 -20.39 -15.74
CA MET A 20 9.93 -20.18 -15.00
C MET A 20 10.19 -21.47 -14.23
N ASP A 21 11.15 -22.25 -14.71
CA ASP A 21 11.75 -23.38 -14.00
C ASP A 21 12.21 -22.93 -12.60
N ILE A 22 11.47 -23.35 -11.58
CA ILE A 22 11.86 -23.15 -10.19
C ILE A 22 12.94 -24.19 -9.87
N VAL A 23 14.19 -23.76 -10.07
CA VAL A 23 15.39 -24.39 -9.53
C VAL A 23 15.25 -24.49 -8.01
N ARG A 24 15.01 -25.71 -7.52
CA ARG A 24 15.12 -26.05 -6.09
C ARG A 24 16.57 -25.85 -5.64
N GLY A 25 16.76 -25.08 -4.56
CA GLY A 25 17.93 -25.27 -3.69
C GLY A 25 18.84 -24.07 -3.43
N VAL A 26 18.33 -22.83 -3.36
CA VAL A 26 19.11 -21.71 -2.82
C VAL A 26 18.36 -21.12 -1.61
N PRO A 27 19.00 -20.98 -0.44
CA PRO A 27 18.39 -20.30 0.71
C PRO A 27 18.14 -18.84 0.32
N ILE A 28 16.87 -18.46 0.21
CA ILE A 28 16.45 -17.07 0.00
C ILE A 28 16.71 -16.35 1.33
N GLN A 29 17.87 -15.70 1.45
CA GLN A 29 18.00 -14.61 2.41
C GLN A 29 16.93 -13.56 2.04
N PRO A 30 16.12 -13.09 3.00
CA PRO A 30 15.18 -12.01 2.72
C PRO A 30 15.98 -10.79 2.30
N LYS A 31 16.02 -10.51 1.00
CA LYS A 31 16.45 -9.20 0.50
C LYS A 31 15.48 -8.20 1.09
N ALA A 32 15.96 -7.43 2.06
CA ALA A 32 15.26 -6.28 2.60
C ALA A 32 14.73 -5.45 1.43
N SER A 33 13.42 -5.27 1.37
CA SER A 33 12.79 -4.35 0.43
C SER A 33 13.43 -2.97 0.59
N PRO A 34 14.06 -2.39 -0.45
CA PRO A 34 14.64 -1.04 -0.37
C PRO A 34 13.57 0.07 -0.26
N PHE A 35 12.29 -0.31 -0.13
CA PHE A 35 11.14 0.59 -0.10
C PHE A 35 10.34 0.53 1.22
N ALA A 36 10.77 -0.25 2.21
CA ALA A 36 10.05 -0.39 3.48
C ALA A 36 10.33 0.72 4.50
N ASP A 37 11.26 1.64 4.22
CA ASP A 37 11.69 2.69 5.16
C ASP A 37 11.61 4.11 4.58
N VAL A 38 10.73 4.35 3.59
CA VAL A 38 10.34 5.73 3.29
C VAL A 38 9.21 6.11 4.24
N ARG A 39 9.55 6.29 5.51
CA ARG A 39 8.74 7.13 6.38
C ARG A 39 8.83 8.54 5.79
N PRO A 40 7.70 9.18 5.46
CA PRO A 40 7.75 10.59 5.09
C PRO A 40 8.16 11.40 6.32
N ASP A 41 9.45 11.76 6.39
CA ASP A 41 10.02 12.76 7.30
C ASP A 41 9.49 14.19 7.00
N TYR A 42 8.30 14.31 6.40
CA TYR A 42 7.64 15.60 6.16
C TYR A 42 7.16 16.25 7.47
N MET A 43 7.12 15.53 8.59
CA MET A 43 6.79 16.11 9.89
C MET A 43 7.98 16.84 10.54
N ASP A 44 9.22 16.50 10.19
CA ASP A 44 10.41 17.11 10.82
C ASP A 44 10.84 18.42 10.13
N LEU A 45 10.40 18.65 8.89
CA LEU A 45 10.58 19.92 8.19
C LEU A 45 9.76 21.06 8.83
N ALA A 46 8.57 20.78 9.37
CA ALA A 46 7.78 21.78 10.09
C ALA A 46 8.38 22.13 11.46
N ALA A 47 8.92 21.13 12.17
CA ALA A 47 9.62 21.33 13.45
C ALA A 47 10.97 22.06 13.26
N THR A 48 11.67 21.80 12.16
CA THR A 48 12.93 22.48 11.82
C THR A 48 12.71 23.90 11.32
N ALA A 49 11.65 24.17 10.55
CA ALA A 49 11.27 25.52 10.13
C ALA A 49 10.92 26.42 11.32
N ALA A 50 10.21 25.89 12.33
CA ALA A 50 9.86 26.63 13.55
C ALA A 50 11.08 27.02 14.42
N ARG A 51 12.22 26.31 14.32
CA ARG A 51 13.47 26.62 15.03
C ARG A 51 14.32 27.70 14.36
N SER A 52 14.02 28.06 13.11
CA SER A 52 14.82 29.00 12.32
C SER A 52 14.27 30.43 12.30
N LEU A 53 13.11 30.68 12.92
CA LEU A 53 12.61 32.03 13.05
C LEU A 53 13.48 32.79 14.06
N PRO A 54 14.06 33.95 13.68
CA PRO A 54 14.82 34.77 14.61
C PRO A 54 13.91 35.10 15.81
N LYS A 55 14.43 34.87 17.03
CA LYS A 55 13.72 35.27 18.24
C LYS A 55 13.33 36.75 18.08
N PRO A 56 12.03 37.10 18.24
CA PRO A 56 11.63 38.48 18.14
C PRO A 56 12.44 39.30 19.15
N PRO A 57 12.82 40.54 18.81
CA PRO A 57 13.59 41.39 19.70
C PRO A 57 12.84 41.52 21.04
N PRO A 58 13.56 41.53 22.18
CA PRO A 58 12.92 41.64 23.49
C PRO A 58 12.08 42.91 23.54
N THR A 59 10.77 42.74 23.64
CA THR A 59 9.84 43.85 23.83
C THR A 59 10.03 44.36 25.25
N LYS A 60 10.45 45.63 25.37
CA LYS A 60 10.51 46.31 26.66
C LYS A 60 9.07 46.49 27.16
N LYS A 61 8.82 46.18 28.44
CA LYS A 61 7.53 46.44 29.07
C LYS A 61 7.23 47.93 28.97
N ALA A 62 6.05 48.27 28.45
CA ALA A 62 5.57 49.62 28.32
C ALA A 62 5.42 50.23 29.73
N THR A 63 6.17 51.30 29.98
CA THR A 63 6.07 52.07 31.22
C THR A 63 5.40 53.40 30.93
N ILE A 64 4.72 53.96 31.94
CA ILE A 64 4.16 55.33 31.87
C ILE A 64 5.21 56.40 31.57
N TRP A 65 6.50 56.06 31.69
CA TRP A 65 7.64 56.95 31.45
C TRP A 65 8.28 56.75 30.08
N ASP A 66 7.76 55.85 29.25
CA ASP A 66 8.24 55.72 27.88
C ASP A 66 7.92 56.97 27.07
N LYS A 67 8.79 57.30 26.09
CA LYS A 67 8.68 58.52 25.29
C LYS A 67 7.32 58.68 24.60
N GLU A 68 6.65 57.57 24.31
CA GLU A 68 5.33 57.50 23.67
C GLU A 68 4.18 57.86 24.62
N HIS A 69 4.38 57.70 25.94
CA HIS A 69 3.31 57.84 26.94
C HIS A 69 3.59 58.91 28.01
N ILE A 70 4.84 59.38 28.11
CA ILE A 70 5.23 60.36 29.12
C ILE A 70 4.55 61.71 28.92
N SER A 71 4.35 62.15 27.68
CA SER A 71 3.67 63.41 27.35
C SER A 71 2.19 63.35 27.73
N GLU A 72 1.53 62.25 27.43
CA GLU A 72 0.12 62.02 27.74
C GLU A 72 -0.10 61.83 29.25
N THR A 73 0.81 61.13 29.91
CA THR A 73 0.80 60.97 31.38
C THR A 73 1.03 62.31 32.08
N LEU A 74 2.00 63.13 31.62
CA LEU A 74 2.24 64.47 32.16
C LEU A 74 1.06 65.42 31.91
N ALA A 75 0.45 65.35 30.73
CA ALA A 75 -0.75 66.13 30.42
C ALA A 75 -1.93 65.73 31.33
N GLY A 76 -2.12 64.43 31.56
CA GLY A 76 -3.16 63.92 32.46
C GLY A 76 -2.92 64.26 33.93
N VAL A 77 -1.66 64.24 34.38
CA VAL A 77 -1.25 64.70 35.72
C VAL A 77 -1.47 66.20 35.86
N GLY A 78 -1.08 67.00 34.87
CA GLY A 78 -1.33 68.44 34.86
C GLY A 78 -2.81 68.78 34.90
N ALA A 79 -3.63 68.10 34.07
CA ALA A 79 -5.08 68.28 34.06
C ALA A 79 -5.72 67.90 35.41
N GLY A 80 -5.30 66.78 36.01
CA GLY A 80 -5.77 66.37 37.34
C GLY A 80 -5.38 67.38 38.42
N PHE A 81 -4.17 67.92 38.35
CA PHE A 81 -3.66 68.90 39.30
C PHE A 81 -4.43 70.22 39.27
N PHE A 82 -4.80 70.72 38.09
CA PHE A 82 -5.56 71.97 37.93
C PHE A 82 -7.08 71.82 38.05
N ALA A 83 -7.61 70.60 38.03
CA ALA A 83 -9.05 70.35 38.18
C ALA A 83 -9.54 70.46 39.63
N GLY A 84 -8.66 70.34 40.62
CA GLY A 84 -9.01 70.45 42.04
C GLY A 84 -9.10 71.90 42.52
N GLN A 85 -10.09 72.22 43.35
CA GLN A 85 -10.16 73.53 44.03
C GLN A 85 -9.07 73.70 45.09
N ASN A 86 -8.49 72.60 45.58
CA ASN A 86 -7.41 72.57 46.57
C ASN A 86 -6.26 71.66 46.09
N PHE A 87 -5.04 71.96 46.55
CA PHE A 87 -3.84 71.17 46.22
C PHE A 87 -4.00 69.67 46.53
N GLY A 88 -4.66 69.33 47.64
CA GLY A 88 -4.93 67.94 48.03
C GLY A 88 -5.85 67.20 47.04
N ASP A 89 -6.89 67.88 46.54
CA ASP A 89 -7.78 67.32 45.51
C ASP A 89 -7.07 67.18 44.16
N GLY A 90 -6.24 68.16 43.80
CA GLY A 90 -5.45 68.10 42.56
C GLY A 90 -4.46 66.93 42.55
N LEU A 91 -3.84 66.63 43.69
CA LEU A 91 -2.91 65.51 43.83
C LEU A 91 -3.65 64.16 43.81
N GLY A 92 -4.83 64.08 44.43
CA GLY A 92 -5.70 62.91 44.38
C GLY A 92 -6.19 62.59 42.96
N ALA A 93 -6.63 63.61 42.21
CA ALA A 93 -7.06 63.47 40.82
C ALA A 93 -5.90 63.06 39.90
N ALA A 94 -4.72 63.67 40.05
CA ALA A 94 -3.52 63.27 39.30
C ALA A 94 -3.11 61.81 39.57
N ALA A 95 -3.19 61.36 40.83
CA ALA A 95 -2.89 59.97 41.19
C ALA A 95 -3.88 58.97 40.56
N GLN A 96 -5.17 59.33 40.47
CA GLN A 96 -6.18 58.51 39.78
C GLN A 96 -5.89 58.40 38.28
N THR A 97 -5.42 59.47 37.63
CA THR A 97 -5.03 59.45 36.21
C THR A 97 -3.84 58.52 35.96
N ILE A 98 -2.81 58.56 36.82
CA ILE A 98 -1.66 57.63 36.73
C ILE A 98 -2.11 56.18 36.97
N ALA A 99 -2.97 55.94 37.96
CA ALA A 99 -3.50 54.62 38.26
C ALA A 99 -4.41 54.06 37.15
N GLY A 100 -5.22 54.92 36.52
CA GLY A 100 -6.03 54.56 35.36
C GLY A 100 -5.17 54.22 34.15
N ARG A 101 -4.13 55.01 33.89
CA ARG A 101 -3.24 54.79 32.74
C ARG A 101 -2.38 53.55 32.89
N THR A 102 -1.89 53.26 34.10
CA THR A 102 -1.18 52.00 34.36
C THR A 102 -2.07 50.77 34.20
N ARG A 103 -3.38 50.87 34.46
CA ARG A 103 -4.32 49.77 34.14
C ARG A 103 -4.52 49.62 32.64
N GLN A 104 -4.73 50.70 31.91
CA GLN A 104 -4.84 50.68 30.44
C GLN A 104 -3.59 50.07 29.79
N LEU A 105 -2.39 50.49 30.20
CA LEU A 105 -1.14 49.92 29.65
C LEU A 105 -1.02 48.42 29.93
N ARG A 106 -1.46 47.93 31.09
CA ARG A 106 -1.50 46.49 31.38
C ARG A 106 -2.54 45.73 30.54
N GLU A 107 -3.66 46.36 30.21
CA GLU A 107 -4.69 45.77 29.34
C GLU A 107 -4.27 45.77 27.87
N GLU A 108 -3.53 46.78 27.43
CA GLU A 108 -2.90 46.86 26.10
C GLU A 108 -1.73 45.88 25.95
N GLU A 109 -0.93 45.70 27.00
CA GLU A 109 0.13 44.68 27.04
C GLU A 109 -0.39 43.26 27.14
N ARG A 110 -1.67 43.06 27.48
CA ARG A 110 -2.23 41.72 27.60
C ARG A 110 -2.35 41.11 26.21
N PRO A 111 -1.60 40.04 25.91
CA PRO A 111 -1.63 39.45 24.58
C PRO A 111 -3.02 38.85 24.32
N ASP A 112 -3.47 38.95 23.06
CA ASP A 112 -4.71 38.31 22.65
C ASP A 112 -4.42 36.83 22.38
N ILE A 113 -5.04 35.95 23.16
CA ILE A 113 -4.82 34.50 23.06
C ILE A 113 -6.04 33.91 22.38
N THR A 114 -5.85 33.41 21.17
CA THR A 114 -6.89 32.70 20.41
C THR A 114 -6.44 31.27 20.17
N TYR A 115 -7.33 30.30 20.37
CA TYR A 115 -7.06 28.90 20.03
C TYR A 115 -7.48 28.62 18.59
N GLY A 116 -6.73 27.78 17.88
CA GLY A 116 -7.07 27.42 16.51
C GLY A 116 -6.32 26.21 15.95
N GLY A 117 -6.69 25.83 14.73
CA GLY A 117 -6.20 24.64 14.04
C GLY A 117 -7.09 23.40 14.25
N PRO A 118 -6.68 22.23 13.72
CA PRO A 118 -7.44 20.99 13.91
C PRO A 118 -7.53 20.62 15.39
N GLY A 119 -8.74 20.68 15.95
CA GLY A 119 -8.99 20.38 17.36
C GLY A 119 -8.39 21.39 18.33
N ASP A 120 -8.24 22.66 17.93
CA ASP A 120 -7.74 23.77 18.77
C ASP A 120 -6.34 23.51 19.39
N GLN A 121 -5.54 22.69 18.72
CA GLN A 121 -4.23 22.24 19.21
C GLN A 121 -3.16 23.34 19.28
N PHE A 122 -3.42 24.53 18.75
CA PHE A 122 -2.49 25.65 18.76
C PHE A 122 -3.07 26.86 19.50
N GLU A 123 -2.27 27.39 20.41
CA GLU A 123 -2.43 28.70 21.01
C GLU A 123 -1.77 29.74 20.09
N ILE A 124 -2.55 30.66 19.56
CA ILE A 124 -2.09 31.77 18.75
C ILE A 124 -2.10 33.01 19.63
N THR A 125 -0.93 33.41 20.09
CA THR A 125 -0.74 34.64 20.86
C THR A 125 -0.48 35.76 19.86
N THR A 126 -1.35 36.77 19.81
CA THR A 126 -1.17 37.97 18.98
C THR A 126 -0.77 39.14 19.87
N ASP A 127 0.41 39.69 19.64
CA ASP A 127 0.83 40.96 20.24
C ASP A 127 0.02 42.10 19.59
N ARG A 128 -0.78 42.80 20.39
CA ARG A 128 -1.66 43.89 19.92
C ARG A 128 -0.90 45.07 19.36
N ARG A 129 0.33 45.32 19.82
CA ARG A 129 1.11 46.50 19.42
C ARG A 129 1.84 46.29 18.10
N THR A 130 2.39 45.10 17.91
CA THR A 130 3.20 44.77 16.72
C THR A 130 2.43 43.97 15.67
N GLY A 131 1.29 43.39 16.04
CA GLY A 131 0.58 42.42 15.21
C GLY A 131 1.33 41.09 15.05
N ALA A 132 2.46 40.90 15.74
CA ALA A 132 3.25 39.68 15.65
C ALA A 132 2.46 38.52 16.27
N LYS A 133 2.37 37.41 15.54
CA LYS A 133 1.68 36.20 15.96
C LYS A 133 2.71 35.15 16.32
N THR A 134 2.64 34.61 17.53
CA THR A 134 3.40 33.44 17.95
C THR A 134 2.45 32.26 18.12
N VAL A 135 2.75 31.16 17.45
CA VAL A 135 1.95 29.93 17.50
C VAL A 135 2.67 28.94 18.40
N ARG A 136 1.99 28.48 19.45
CA ARG A 136 2.50 27.46 20.37
C ARG A 136 1.55 26.28 20.39
N GLN A 137 2.07 25.07 20.24
CA GLN A 137 1.25 23.86 20.40
C GLN A 137 0.91 23.68 21.87
N VAL A 138 -0.37 23.42 22.16
CA VAL A 138 -0.84 23.12 23.52
C VAL A 138 -0.75 21.61 23.73
N PRO A 139 0.10 21.12 24.65
CA PRO A 139 0.34 19.68 24.82
C PRO A 139 -0.93 18.89 25.16
N GLU A 140 -1.86 19.51 25.89
CA GLU A 140 -3.10 18.87 26.34
C GLU A 140 -4.04 18.54 25.18
N PHE A 141 -4.23 19.49 24.25
CA PHE A 141 -5.05 19.27 23.05
C PHE A 141 -4.38 18.32 22.06
N ALA A 142 -3.05 18.37 21.93
CA ALA A 142 -2.32 17.40 21.12
C ALA A 142 -2.53 15.96 21.63
N ALA A 143 -2.43 15.74 22.94
CA ALA A 143 -2.67 14.43 23.56
C ALA A 143 -4.14 13.97 23.47
N ALA A 144 -5.10 14.91 23.42
CA ALA A 144 -6.51 14.59 23.21
C ALA A 144 -6.76 14.15 21.77
N VAL A 145 -6.20 14.85 20.79
CA VAL A 145 -6.30 14.51 19.35
C VAL A 145 -5.64 13.16 19.06
N GLU A 146 -4.49 12.86 19.67
CA GLU A 146 -3.85 11.54 19.53
C GLU A 146 -4.73 10.42 20.09
N ARG A 147 -5.35 10.62 21.27
CA ARG A 147 -6.29 9.65 21.85
C ARG A 147 -7.52 9.45 20.97
N GLU A 148 -8.05 10.52 20.40
CA GLU A 148 -9.19 10.45 19.48
C GLU A 148 -8.84 9.73 18.18
N ARG A 149 -7.67 10.01 17.59
CA ARG A 149 -7.15 9.28 16.43
C ARG A 149 -6.94 7.81 16.73
N ALA A 150 -6.35 7.49 17.89
CA ALA A 150 -6.18 6.11 18.33
C ALA A 150 -7.53 5.40 18.50
N ALA A 151 -8.55 6.08 19.04
CA ALA A 151 -9.90 5.54 19.16
C ALA A 151 -10.59 5.32 17.81
N LYS A 152 -10.45 6.25 16.86
CA LYS A 152 -11.00 6.14 15.50
C LYS A 152 -10.31 5.07 14.64
N ASN A 153 -9.01 4.87 14.86
CA ASN A 153 -8.22 3.87 14.15
C ASN A 153 -8.27 2.48 14.80
N ARG A 154 -9.00 2.31 15.92
CA ARG A 154 -9.22 0.96 16.48
C ARG A 154 -10.06 0.15 15.48
N PRO A 155 -9.66 -1.10 15.17
CA PRO A 155 -10.48 -1.96 14.34
C PRO A 155 -11.84 -2.16 15.02
N ASP A 156 -12.91 -2.08 14.23
CA ASP A 156 -14.27 -2.38 14.68
C ASP A 156 -14.33 -3.79 15.30
N PHE A 157 -15.29 -4.02 16.22
CA PHE A 157 -15.47 -5.29 16.92
C PHE A 157 -15.56 -6.47 15.94
N LYS A 158 -16.26 -6.28 14.82
CA LYS A 158 -16.36 -7.28 13.77
C LYS A 158 -14.98 -7.58 13.16
N THR A 159 -14.23 -6.56 12.79
CA THR A 159 -12.88 -6.71 12.22
C THR A 159 -11.95 -7.42 13.19
N GLN A 160 -11.99 -7.09 14.48
CA GLN A 160 -11.19 -7.80 15.49
C GLN A 160 -11.59 -9.27 15.63
N THR A 161 -12.89 -9.56 15.58
CA THR A 161 -13.40 -10.94 15.63
C THR A 161 -12.95 -11.75 14.41
N ASP A 162 -13.03 -11.16 13.21
CA ASP A 162 -12.60 -11.78 11.95
C ASP A 162 -11.08 -12.01 11.92
N MET A 163 -10.28 -11.06 12.43
CA MET A 163 -8.83 -11.23 12.55
C MET A 163 -8.47 -12.34 13.54
N ARG A 164 -9.13 -12.36 14.70
CA ARG A 164 -8.97 -13.40 15.72
C ARG A 164 -9.33 -14.78 15.18
N SER A 165 -10.48 -14.91 14.50
CA SER A 165 -10.88 -16.20 13.94
C SER A 165 -9.92 -16.70 12.88
N ARG A 166 -9.42 -15.82 11.99
CA ARG A 166 -8.44 -16.20 10.96
C ARG A 166 -7.12 -16.66 11.58
N ALA A 167 -6.63 -15.96 12.60
CA ALA A 167 -5.42 -16.37 13.32
C ALA A 167 -5.60 -17.74 14.00
N LEU A 168 -6.73 -17.95 14.68
CA LEU A 168 -7.03 -19.22 15.34
C LEU A 168 -7.23 -20.37 14.34
N PHE A 169 -7.88 -20.09 13.20
CA PHE A 169 -8.05 -21.06 12.12
C PHE A 169 -6.69 -21.48 11.52
N ALA A 170 -5.78 -20.52 11.31
CA ALA A 170 -4.44 -20.82 10.83
C ALA A 170 -3.67 -21.71 11.82
N ILE A 171 -3.76 -21.43 13.13
CA ILE A 171 -3.16 -22.29 14.17
C ILE A 171 -3.80 -23.69 14.14
N ALA A 172 -5.12 -23.78 14.06
CA ALA A 172 -5.82 -25.07 14.07
C ALA A 172 -5.51 -25.94 12.84
N THR A 173 -5.35 -25.33 11.66
CA THR A 173 -5.24 -26.06 10.39
C THR A 173 -3.82 -26.22 9.87
N GLN A 174 -2.96 -25.22 10.04
CA GLN A 174 -1.62 -25.19 9.45
C GLN A 174 -0.53 -25.62 10.42
N VAL A 175 -0.76 -25.47 11.73
CA VAL A 175 0.22 -25.85 12.75
C VAL A 175 -0.01 -27.30 13.19
N PRO A 176 1.06 -28.13 13.23
CA PRO A 176 0.98 -29.49 13.77
C PRO A 176 0.43 -29.51 15.20
N PRO A 177 -0.38 -30.52 15.60
CA PRO A 177 -1.04 -30.56 16.90
C PRO A 177 -0.12 -30.29 18.10
N GLU A 178 1.10 -30.83 18.06
CA GLU A 178 2.12 -30.69 19.09
C GLU A 178 2.64 -29.24 19.27
N GLN A 179 2.54 -28.39 18.25
CA GLN A 179 3.04 -27.01 18.26
C GLN A 179 1.94 -25.96 18.46
N ARG A 180 0.66 -26.34 18.42
CA ARG A 180 -0.47 -25.38 18.50
C ARG A 180 -0.47 -24.57 19.79
N ALA A 181 -0.18 -25.22 20.92
CA ALA A 181 -0.15 -24.56 22.22
C ALA A 181 0.98 -23.53 22.34
N GLU A 182 2.09 -23.71 21.60
CA GLU A 182 3.18 -22.76 21.54
C GLU A 182 2.84 -21.61 20.59
N ALA A 183 2.36 -21.91 19.38
CA ALA A 183 1.90 -20.89 18.42
C ALA A 183 0.77 -20.00 18.98
N TYR A 184 -0.14 -20.59 19.77
CA TYR A 184 -1.18 -19.84 20.46
C TYR A 184 -0.64 -18.93 21.57
N ARG A 185 0.36 -19.39 22.32
CA ARG A 185 1.04 -18.55 23.32
C ARG A 185 1.77 -17.40 22.64
N ASP A 186 2.40 -17.64 21.50
CA ASP A 186 3.04 -16.59 20.71
C ASP A 186 2.03 -15.54 20.23
N LEU A 187 0.86 -15.97 19.75
CA LEU A 187 -0.26 -15.09 19.38
C LEU A 187 -0.69 -14.18 20.54
N ILE A 188 -0.85 -14.73 21.75
CA ILE A 188 -1.26 -13.97 22.94
C ILE A 188 -0.17 -13.01 23.41
N ASN A 189 1.09 -13.43 23.36
CA ASN A 189 2.22 -12.63 23.83
C ASN A 189 2.60 -11.52 22.85
N ASN A 190 2.30 -11.68 21.56
CA ASN A 190 2.64 -10.74 20.50
C ASN A 190 1.41 -10.20 19.77
N PRO A 191 0.43 -9.58 20.47
CA PRO A 191 -0.85 -9.18 19.87
C PRO A 191 -0.68 -8.11 18.79
N GLY A 192 0.34 -7.25 18.91
CA GLY A 192 0.65 -6.22 17.91
C GLY A 192 1.20 -6.77 16.59
N PHE A 193 1.88 -7.92 16.62
CA PHE A 193 2.42 -8.56 15.41
C PHE A 193 1.28 -9.19 14.57
N TYR A 194 0.33 -9.81 15.24
CA TYR A 194 -0.82 -10.46 14.60
C TYR A 194 -2.05 -9.54 14.43
N GLY A 195 -2.04 -8.37 15.08
CA GLY A 195 -3.16 -7.43 15.10
C GLY A 195 -4.41 -7.99 15.80
N VAL A 196 -4.24 -8.96 16.70
CA VAL A 196 -5.34 -9.63 17.42
C VAL A 196 -5.37 -9.13 18.86
N ASP A 197 -6.54 -8.72 19.35
CA ASP A 197 -6.76 -8.45 20.77
C ASP A 197 -6.97 -9.76 21.54
N PRO A 198 -6.09 -10.13 22.50
CA PRO A 198 -6.21 -11.35 23.28
C PRO A 198 -7.28 -11.24 24.38
N SER A 199 -7.95 -10.10 24.52
CA SER A 199 -9.02 -9.92 25.50
C SER A 199 -10.13 -10.96 25.32
N GLY A 200 -10.42 -11.70 26.39
CA GLY A 200 -11.41 -12.78 26.40
C GLY A 200 -10.98 -14.05 25.66
N MET A 201 -9.70 -14.22 25.32
CA MET A 201 -9.13 -15.50 24.87
C MET A 201 -8.76 -16.38 26.08
N PRO A 202 -8.96 -17.72 26.01
CA PRO A 202 -8.41 -18.63 26.99
C PRO A 202 -6.89 -18.47 27.12
N ARG A 203 -6.32 -18.71 28.31
CA ARG A 203 -4.86 -18.60 28.49
C ARG A 203 -4.08 -19.74 27.85
N GLU A 204 -4.73 -20.88 27.67
CA GLU A 204 -4.14 -22.08 27.09
C GLU A 204 -4.90 -22.48 25.83
N TRP A 205 -4.21 -23.18 24.93
CA TRP A 205 -4.83 -23.69 23.73
C TRP A 205 -5.78 -24.84 24.08
N ASP A 206 -7.01 -24.74 23.61
CA ASP A 206 -7.99 -25.83 23.59
C ASP A 206 -8.38 -26.06 22.13
N ASP A 207 -8.24 -27.29 21.64
CA ASP A 207 -8.59 -27.65 20.25
C ASP A 207 -10.06 -27.36 19.94
N ARG A 208 -10.96 -27.50 20.92
CA ARG A 208 -12.38 -27.17 20.75
C ARG A 208 -12.56 -25.67 20.57
N TYR A 209 -11.88 -24.89 21.39
CA TYR A 209 -11.89 -23.43 21.29
C TYR A 209 -11.31 -22.97 19.95
N GLY A 210 -10.14 -23.47 19.55
CA GLY A 210 -9.48 -23.12 18.29
C GLY A 210 -10.34 -23.44 17.06
N THR A 211 -11.02 -24.59 17.07
CA THR A 211 -11.91 -25.01 15.98
C THR A 211 -13.18 -24.16 15.91
N VAL A 212 -13.84 -23.94 17.06
CA VAL A 212 -15.09 -23.16 17.11
C VAL A 212 -14.82 -21.69 16.86
N ALA A 213 -13.90 -21.07 17.60
CA ALA A 213 -13.58 -19.65 17.44
C ALA A 213 -12.91 -19.36 16.08
N GLY A 214 -12.13 -20.31 15.54
CA GLY A 214 -11.55 -20.21 14.21
C GLY A 214 -12.60 -20.21 13.09
N THR A 215 -13.73 -20.89 13.30
CA THR A 215 -14.84 -20.94 12.33
C THR A 215 -15.87 -19.83 12.50
N MET A 216 -15.92 -19.17 13.66
CA MET A 216 -16.92 -18.12 13.96
C MET A 216 -16.76 -16.81 13.17
N GLY A 217 -15.56 -16.44 12.74
CA GLY A 217 -15.33 -15.24 11.93
C GLY A 217 -15.04 -15.53 10.44
N LEU A 218 -15.19 -16.78 10.01
CA LEU A 218 -15.42 -17.05 8.60
C LEU A 218 -16.90 -16.72 8.34
N SER A 219 -17.17 -15.63 7.63
CA SER A 219 -18.52 -15.40 7.14
C SER A 219 -18.97 -16.63 6.35
N VAL A 220 -20.26 -17.01 6.44
CA VAL A 220 -20.80 -18.18 5.73
C VAL A 220 -20.44 -18.14 4.23
N ASN A 221 -20.31 -16.94 3.66
CA ASN A 221 -19.86 -16.72 2.28
C ASN A 221 -18.36 -16.98 2.04
N GLU A 222 -17.46 -16.68 2.97
CA GLU A 222 -16.04 -17.03 2.85
C GLU A 222 -15.81 -18.53 3.06
N GLY A 223 -16.51 -19.14 4.02
CA GLY A 223 -16.48 -20.59 4.21
C GLY A 223 -17.04 -21.37 3.01
N LEU A 224 -18.06 -20.82 2.32
CA LEU A 224 -18.57 -21.38 1.06
C LEU A 224 -17.66 -21.07 -0.13
N SER A 225 -17.01 -19.91 -0.16
CA SER A 225 -16.06 -19.54 -1.23
C SER A 225 -14.83 -20.43 -1.18
N GLN A 226 -14.24 -20.69 -0.01
CA GLN A 226 -13.11 -21.62 0.13
C GLN A 226 -13.48 -23.03 -0.36
N LYS A 227 -14.65 -23.55 0.01
CA LYS A 227 -15.12 -24.85 -0.48
C LYS A 227 -15.34 -24.86 -2.01
N ARG A 228 -15.76 -23.74 -2.59
CA ARG A 228 -15.92 -23.60 -4.05
C ARG A 228 -14.58 -23.50 -4.77
N ASP A 229 -13.60 -22.82 -4.17
CA ASP A 229 -12.27 -22.68 -4.74
C ASP A 229 -11.49 -23.99 -4.67
N ASP A 230 -11.62 -24.75 -3.57
CA ASP A 230 -11.08 -26.10 -3.45
C ASP A 230 -11.72 -27.05 -4.48
N ALA A 231 -13.05 -26.98 -4.66
CA ALA A 231 -13.76 -27.78 -5.66
C ALA A 231 -13.35 -27.42 -7.09
N LYS A 232 -13.15 -26.13 -7.39
CA LYS A 232 -12.63 -25.67 -8.68
C LYS A 232 -11.20 -26.14 -8.92
N LEU A 233 -10.34 -26.08 -7.91
CA LEU A 233 -8.97 -26.57 -8.02
C LEU A 233 -8.95 -28.07 -8.34
N GLU A 234 -9.82 -28.86 -7.70
CA GLU A 234 -9.94 -30.28 -8.00
C GLU A 234 -10.42 -30.55 -9.44
N ASP A 235 -11.41 -29.79 -9.92
CA ASP A 235 -11.88 -29.88 -11.30
C ASP A 235 -10.82 -29.46 -12.32
N ASP A 236 -10.04 -28.41 -12.03
CA ASP A 236 -8.92 -27.98 -12.88
C ASP A 236 -7.82 -29.05 -12.95
N ILE A 237 -7.51 -29.71 -11.83
CA ILE A 237 -6.55 -30.84 -11.81
C ILE A 237 -7.07 -31.99 -12.66
N ARG A 238 -8.37 -32.32 -12.57
CA ARG A 238 -8.99 -33.37 -13.39
C ARG A 238 -8.95 -33.00 -14.87
N HIS A 239 -9.30 -31.76 -15.21
CA HIS A 239 -9.26 -31.28 -16.59
C HIS A 239 -7.84 -31.32 -17.17
N ARG A 240 -6.83 -30.86 -16.39
CA ARG A 240 -5.41 -30.94 -16.80
C ARG A 240 -4.98 -32.37 -17.08
N ARG A 241 -5.34 -33.33 -16.23
CA ARG A 241 -5.05 -34.76 -16.46
C ARG A 241 -5.70 -35.30 -17.74
N VAL A 242 -6.94 -34.90 -18.05
CA VAL A 242 -7.62 -35.30 -19.28
C VAL A 242 -6.90 -34.72 -20.50
N VAL A 243 -6.52 -33.44 -20.46
CA VAL A 243 -5.78 -32.79 -21.55
C VAL A 243 -4.41 -33.43 -21.77
N GLU A 244 -3.67 -33.74 -20.70
CA GLU A 244 -2.40 -34.47 -20.76
C GLU A 244 -2.57 -35.87 -21.36
N ALA A 245 -3.59 -36.62 -20.93
CA ALA A 245 -3.89 -37.94 -21.48
C ALA A 245 -4.23 -37.89 -22.98
N GLN A 246 -5.03 -36.91 -23.41
CA GLN A 246 -5.36 -36.70 -24.82
C GLN A 246 -4.13 -36.25 -25.64
N GLY A 247 -3.27 -35.40 -25.07
CA GLY A 247 -2.01 -35.00 -25.67
C GLY A 247 -1.10 -36.20 -25.92
N ASN A 248 -0.93 -37.05 -24.92
CA ASN A 248 -0.15 -38.29 -25.02
C ASN A 248 -0.71 -39.24 -26.09
N GLN A 249 -2.03 -39.36 -26.19
CA GLN A 249 -2.65 -40.16 -27.27
C GLN A 249 -2.36 -39.59 -28.66
N ARG A 250 -2.41 -38.26 -28.85
CA ARG A 250 -2.08 -37.62 -30.13
C ARG A 250 -0.61 -37.83 -30.51
N VAL A 251 0.30 -37.75 -29.55
CA VAL A 251 1.74 -38.03 -29.76
C VAL A 251 1.94 -39.49 -30.18
N GLN A 252 1.29 -40.44 -29.51
CA GLN A 252 1.36 -41.86 -29.88
C GLN A 252 0.83 -42.12 -31.30
N GLN A 253 -0.31 -41.52 -31.67
CA GLN A 253 -0.85 -41.61 -33.03
C GLN A 253 0.07 -40.97 -34.07
N GLY A 254 0.72 -39.84 -33.74
CA GLY A 254 1.72 -39.20 -34.58
C GLY A 254 2.92 -40.11 -34.84
N ASN A 255 3.49 -40.69 -33.78
CA ASN A 255 4.61 -41.63 -33.87
C ASN A 255 4.25 -42.86 -34.71
N ALA A 256 3.04 -43.41 -34.55
CA ALA A 256 2.57 -44.52 -35.36
C ALA A 256 2.49 -44.17 -36.86
N LYS A 257 2.02 -42.96 -37.21
CA LYS A 257 1.98 -42.48 -38.60
C LYS A 257 3.38 -42.26 -39.17
N VAL A 258 4.31 -41.73 -38.40
CA VAL A 258 5.71 -41.55 -38.82
C VAL A 258 6.36 -42.91 -39.10
N LEU A 259 6.16 -43.90 -38.22
CA LEU A 259 6.65 -45.26 -38.43
C LEU A 259 6.06 -45.90 -39.70
N GLN A 260 4.77 -45.73 -39.96
CA GLN A 260 4.13 -46.18 -41.21
C GLN A 260 4.70 -45.47 -42.44
N GLY A 261 4.96 -44.16 -42.35
CA GLY A 261 5.61 -43.39 -43.40
C GLY A 261 7.02 -43.91 -43.70
N ALA A 262 7.82 -44.14 -42.65
CA ALA A 262 9.16 -44.69 -42.77
C ALA A 262 9.15 -46.09 -43.43
N ALA A 263 8.20 -46.95 -43.08
CA ALA A 263 8.03 -48.26 -43.71
C ALA A 263 7.70 -48.15 -45.21
N ARG A 264 6.84 -47.21 -45.61
CA ARG A 264 6.51 -46.96 -47.03
C ARG A 264 7.73 -46.45 -47.82
N VAL A 265 8.52 -45.56 -47.23
CA VAL A 265 9.76 -45.06 -47.84
C VAL A 265 10.78 -46.20 -48.00
N ALA A 266 10.97 -47.03 -46.97
CA ALA A 266 11.86 -48.19 -47.03
C ALA A 266 11.44 -49.19 -48.12
N GLN A 267 10.14 -49.49 -48.24
CA GLN A 267 9.60 -50.35 -49.30
C GLN A 267 9.80 -49.74 -50.70
N SER A 268 9.61 -48.42 -50.84
CA SER A 268 9.82 -47.71 -52.10
C SER A 268 11.30 -47.69 -52.50
N ALA A 269 12.20 -47.49 -51.54
CA ALA A 269 13.64 -47.56 -51.75
C ALA A 269 14.11 -48.97 -52.15
N ALA A 270 13.53 -50.02 -51.54
CA ALA A 270 13.80 -51.40 -51.93
C ALA A 270 13.34 -51.71 -53.37
N LYS A 271 12.17 -51.21 -53.78
CA LYS A 271 11.68 -51.35 -55.17
C LYS A 271 12.56 -50.62 -56.18
N LEU A 272 13.08 -49.44 -55.83
CA LEU A 272 14.00 -48.69 -56.69
C LEU A 272 15.37 -49.37 -56.83
N ARG A 273 15.85 -50.07 -55.79
CA ARG A 273 17.08 -50.87 -55.87
C ARG A 273 16.92 -52.18 -56.64
N ALA A 274 15.71 -52.73 -56.69
CA ALA A 274 15.39 -53.94 -57.44
C ALA A 274 15.04 -53.67 -58.91
N ALA A 275 14.96 -52.41 -59.33
CA ALA A 275 14.76 -52.07 -60.73
C ALA A 275 16.02 -52.45 -61.54
N PRO A 276 15.90 -53.24 -62.62
CA PRO A 276 17.05 -53.59 -63.45
C PRO A 276 17.67 -52.31 -64.05
N PRO A 277 19.01 -52.25 -64.21
CA PRO A 277 19.67 -51.09 -64.77
C PRO A 277 19.09 -50.82 -66.16
N SER A 278 18.40 -49.68 -66.28
CA SER A 278 17.91 -49.20 -67.57
C SER A 278 19.09 -49.02 -68.50
N THR A 279 19.13 -49.78 -69.59
CA THR A 279 20.09 -49.68 -70.71
C THR A 279 19.81 -48.42 -71.55
N ARG A 280 19.61 -47.27 -70.93
CA ARG A 280 19.41 -46.01 -71.63
C ARG A 280 20.78 -45.41 -71.95
N LYS A 281 21.17 -45.52 -73.23
CA LYS A 281 22.40 -44.94 -73.80
C LYS A 281 22.62 -43.50 -73.33
N PRO A 282 23.85 -43.11 -72.94
CA PRO A 282 24.19 -41.72 -72.67
C PRO A 282 24.11 -40.94 -73.98
N ARG A 283 23.15 -40.03 -74.09
CA ARG A 283 23.12 -39.06 -75.18
C ARG A 283 24.12 -37.96 -74.83
N SER A 284 25.33 -38.10 -75.37
CA SER A 284 26.33 -37.05 -75.49
C SER A 284 25.68 -35.84 -76.18
N GLY A 285 25.34 -34.84 -75.37
CA GLY A 285 24.78 -33.57 -75.81
C GLY A 285 25.46 -32.45 -75.04
N THR A 286 26.66 -32.10 -75.50
CA THR A 286 27.32 -30.83 -75.21
C THR A 286 26.35 -29.70 -75.57
N LEU A 287 25.88 -28.95 -74.58
CA LEU A 287 25.27 -27.65 -74.82
C LEU A 287 25.74 -26.68 -73.73
N SER A 288 26.41 -25.66 -74.25
CA SER A 288 27.07 -24.56 -73.60
C SER A 288 26.12 -23.66 -72.81
N ILE A 289 26.61 -23.24 -71.65
CA ILE A 289 26.58 -21.87 -71.09
C ILE A 289 25.28 -21.08 -71.31
N GLY A 290 24.50 -20.98 -70.25
CA GLY A 290 23.50 -19.93 -70.03
C GLY A 290 23.61 -19.46 -68.58
N THR A 291 24.53 -18.53 -68.34
CA THR A 291 24.61 -17.73 -67.11
C THR A 291 23.28 -17.00 -66.91
N ALA A 292 22.56 -17.32 -65.84
CA ALA A 292 21.57 -16.45 -65.25
C ALA A 292 21.74 -16.48 -63.73
N MET A 293 22.43 -15.44 -63.24
CA MET A 293 22.34 -15.02 -61.84
C MET A 293 20.87 -14.79 -61.47
N SER A 294 20.43 -15.40 -60.37
CA SER A 294 19.42 -14.88 -59.43
C SER A 294 19.29 -15.96 -58.34
N GLY A 295 19.92 -15.89 -57.17
CA GLY A 295 19.81 -14.79 -56.24
C GLY A 295 18.52 -14.94 -55.43
N TYR A 296 18.41 -15.95 -54.55
CA TYR A 296 17.62 -15.86 -53.31
C TYR A 296 18.15 -16.85 -52.29
N VAL A 297 18.93 -16.30 -51.36
CA VAL A 297 19.21 -16.86 -50.03
C VAL A 297 17.87 -16.94 -49.31
N TYR A 298 17.30 -18.14 -49.14
CA TYR A 298 16.26 -18.36 -48.14
C TYR A 298 16.94 -18.63 -46.81
N GLN A 299 17.19 -17.52 -46.12
CA GLN A 299 17.59 -17.45 -44.73
C GLN A 299 16.50 -18.09 -43.87
N GLY A 300 16.91 -18.86 -42.86
CA GLY A 300 16.02 -19.49 -41.90
C GLY A 300 15.06 -18.47 -41.27
N GLY A 301 13.77 -18.68 -41.50
CA GLY A 301 12.71 -17.97 -40.79
C GLY A 301 12.37 -18.75 -39.53
N ASP A 302 12.76 -18.21 -38.39
CA ASP A 302 12.20 -18.53 -37.08
C ASP A 302 10.65 -18.54 -37.14
N PRO A 303 9.95 -19.56 -36.61
CA PRO A 303 8.49 -19.57 -36.56
C PRO A 303 7.89 -18.62 -35.49
N ALA A 304 8.68 -17.76 -34.86
CA ALA A 304 8.27 -16.96 -33.70
C ALA A 304 8.04 -15.47 -34.02
N ASN A 305 7.28 -15.13 -35.07
CA ASN A 305 6.63 -13.81 -35.12
C ASN A 305 5.52 -13.72 -36.18
N ARG A 306 4.30 -14.13 -35.83
CA ARG A 306 3.08 -13.73 -36.53
C ARG A 306 2.07 -13.23 -35.52
N ASN A 307 2.27 -12.02 -35.02
CA ASN A 307 1.22 -11.24 -34.38
C ASN A 307 1.50 -9.76 -34.59
N ASN A 308 0.89 -9.22 -35.64
CA ASN A 308 0.23 -7.91 -35.67
C ASN A 308 0.10 -7.52 -37.13
N TRP A 309 -1.14 -7.53 -37.64
CA TRP A 309 -1.71 -6.49 -38.49
C TRP A 309 -3.13 -6.89 -38.89
N LYS A 310 -4.08 -6.07 -38.41
CA LYS A 310 -5.48 -5.84 -38.84
C LYS A 310 -6.46 -5.99 -37.68
N LYS A 311 -6.87 -4.84 -37.13
CA LYS A 311 -8.20 -4.27 -37.42
C LYS A 311 -8.31 -2.84 -36.87
N GLN A 312 -8.51 -1.90 -37.81
CA GLN A 312 -9.48 -0.81 -37.67
C GLN A 312 -10.89 -1.41 -37.67
#